data_AF-A0A8T2Y5B8-F1
#
_entry.id   AF-A0A8T2Y5B8-F1
#
_cell.length_a   1.000
_cell.length_b   1.000
_cell.length_c   1.000
_cell.angle_alpha   90.00
_cell.angle_beta   90.00
_cell.angle_gamma   90.00
#
_symmetry.space_group_name_H-M   'P 1'
#
loop_
_entity.id
_entity.type
_entity.pdbx_description
1 polymer ?
#
loop_
_entity_poly.entity_id
_entity_poly.type
_entity_poly.pdbx_seq_one_letter_code
_entity_poly.pdbx_strand_id
1 'polypeptide(L)'
;MLLSRICLEDVHLPRLLSRLYGVGSNCDNGEEISLSGNPFLTEQAYLLNVVSEILNERLKEITILNHFALCIFGIFKKSVEAIELGSRGESGLPTGSAVIDVLGYSLAMLRDICATNGGVGIDEDLVDVVDTLFSSGLLDLLLCLLRELGPPAKIRKALRQADSQEATTSYFPKLCPYKGFRRDLVAVIGNCAHRRKQVQDDVRQENGMLLMSQQCVTNEDNPFLRKWEEPILEGNSENQEAVAELELQGSVDMPELAGLGLRVEMDQNTRRAKLC
;
A
#
# COMPACT_ATOMS: atom_id res chain seq x y z
N MET A 1 -17.33 19.83 7.82
CA MET A 1 -17.06 21.28 7.94
C MET A 1 -15.98 21.60 8.97
N LEU A 2 -16.15 21.37 10.28
CA LEU A 2 -15.14 21.77 11.28
C LEU A 2 -13.88 20.88 11.31
N LEU A 3 -14.03 19.56 11.37
CA LEU A 3 -12.88 18.63 11.38
C LEU A 3 -12.05 18.68 10.10
N SER A 4 -12.69 18.93 8.95
CA SER A 4 -11.96 19.12 7.70
C SER A 4 -11.00 20.30 7.78
N ARG A 5 -11.47 21.43 8.32
CA ARG A 5 -10.66 22.64 8.45
C ARG A 5 -9.55 22.43 9.50
N ILE A 6 -9.90 21.90 10.67
CA ILE A 6 -8.96 21.71 11.78
C ILE A 6 -7.90 20.63 11.48
N CYS A 7 -8.27 19.53 10.83
CA CYS A 7 -7.37 18.39 10.63
C CYS A 7 -6.63 18.42 9.29
N LEU A 8 -7.25 18.91 8.22
CA LEU A 8 -6.68 18.85 6.85
C LEU A 8 -6.10 20.19 6.41
N GLU A 9 -6.73 21.31 6.78
CA GLU A 9 -6.31 22.66 6.39
C GLU A 9 -5.43 23.33 7.47
N ASP A 10 -5.58 22.95 8.75
CA ASP A 10 -4.79 23.42 9.89
C ASP A 10 -3.83 22.34 10.44
N VAL A 11 -2.77 22.78 11.15
CA VAL A 11 -1.72 21.92 11.75
C VAL A 11 -2.16 21.28 13.09
N HIS A 12 -3.43 20.89 13.24
CA HIS A 12 -3.97 20.47 14.54
C HIS A 12 -4.20 18.97 14.70
N LEU A 13 -4.13 18.17 13.63
CA LEU A 13 -4.26 16.70 13.73
C LEU A 13 -3.29 16.06 14.75
N PRO A 14 -1.97 16.38 14.77
CA PRO A 14 -1.06 15.83 15.77
C PRO A 14 -1.48 16.17 17.21
N ARG A 15 -1.96 17.41 17.42
CA ARG A 15 -2.38 17.91 18.72
C ARG A 15 -3.69 17.27 19.19
N LEU A 16 -4.59 16.95 18.28
CA LEU A 16 -5.81 16.21 18.58
C LEU A 16 -5.49 14.77 18.97
N LEU A 17 -4.65 14.08 18.19
CA LEU A 17 -4.21 12.71 18.50
C LEU A 17 -3.48 12.62 19.85
N SER A 18 -2.59 13.57 20.15
CA SER A 18 -1.88 13.60 21.44
C SER A 18 -2.80 13.88 22.62
N ARG A 19 -3.87 14.67 22.43
CA ARG A 19 -4.87 14.94 23.47
C ARG A 19 -5.76 13.73 23.74
N LEU A 20 -6.10 12.95 22.72
CA LEU A 20 -6.85 11.70 22.90
C LEU A 20 -6.05 10.69 23.73
N TYR A 21 -4.72 10.69 23.60
CA TYR A 21 -3.83 9.88 24.45
C TYR A 21 -3.94 10.22 25.95
N GLY A 22 -4.11 11.51 26.28
CA GLY A 22 -4.20 11.97 27.67
C GLY A 22 -5.56 11.77 28.34
N VAL A 23 -6.65 11.60 27.58
CA VAL A 23 -7.99 11.41 28.14
C VAL A 23 -8.22 9.97 28.63
N GLY A 24 -7.58 8.98 28.00
CA GLY A 24 -7.67 7.56 28.39
C GLY A 24 -6.83 7.16 29.60
N SER A 25 -5.92 8.02 30.07
CA SER A 25 -5.04 7.74 31.22
C SER A 25 -5.60 8.21 32.57
N ASN A 26 -6.73 8.91 32.59
CA ASN A 26 -7.36 9.43 33.82
C ASN A 26 -8.45 8.47 34.33
N CYS A 27 -8.15 7.18 34.40
CA CYS A 27 -8.88 6.25 35.25
C CYS A 27 -8.33 6.42 36.66
N ASP A 28 -9.12 7.04 37.54
CA ASP A 28 -8.88 7.06 38.98
C ASP A 28 -8.61 5.64 39.51
N ASN A 29 -7.56 5.55 40.32
CA ASN A 29 -7.05 4.42 41.13
C ASN A 29 -5.71 3.87 40.59
N GLY A 30 -4.68 4.06 41.42
CA GLY A 30 -3.28 3.76 41.18
C GLY A 30 -2.93 2.29 40.94
N GLU A 31 -3.39 1.75 39.82
CA GLU A 31 -2.76 0.63 39.15
C GLU A 31 -2.22 1.16 37.82
N GLU A 32 -0.89 1.19 37.72
CA GLU A 32 -0.15 1.43 36.50
C GLU A 32 -0.60 0.37 35.48
N ILE A 33 -1.56 0.72 34.61
CA ILE A 33 -1.94 -0.13 33.48
C ILE A 33 -0.68 -0.24 32.63
N SER A 34 -0.03 -1.39 32.71
CA SER A 34 1.02 -1.77 31.78
C SER A 34 0.44 -1.73 30.37
N LEU A 35 0.69 -0.63 29.64
CA LEU A 35 0.41 -0.48 28.21
C LEU A 35 1.35 -1.40 27.41
N SER A 36 1.20 -2.70 27.61
CA SER A 36 2.14 -3.74 27.19
C SER A 36 1.91 -4.19 25.74
N GLY A 37 1.48 -3.32 24.82
CA GLY A 37 1.52 -3.73 23.41
C GLY A 37 0.88 -2.82 22.37
N ASN A 38 -0.11 -1.99 22.72
CA ASN A 38 -0.80 -1.18 21.72
C ASN A 38 -0.53 0.33 21.93
N PRO A 39 0.18 1.01 21.01
CA PRO A 39 0.47 2.43 21.15
C PRO A 39 -0.72 3.35 20.79
N PHE A 40 -1.83 2.80 20.31
CA PHE A 40 -2.99 3.57 19.86
C PHE A 40 -4.28 3.22 20.61
N LEU A 41 -5.07 4.25 20.89
CA LEU A 41 -6.40 4.14 21.47
C LEU A 41 -7.49 4.03 20.39
N THR A 42 -8.62 3.42 20.73
CA THR A 42 -9.77 3.27 19.82
C THR A 42 -10.31 4.62 19.36
N GLU A 43 -10.25 5.65 20.20
CA GLU A 43 -10.64 7.03 19.88
C GLU A 43 -9.73 7.63 18.79
N GLN A 44 -8.45 7.29 18.79
CA GLN A 44 -7.50 7.72 17.76
C GLN A 44 -7.80 7.02 16.43
N ALA A 45 -8.11 5.73 16.45
CA ALA A 45 -8.56 4.99 15.27
C ALA A 45 -9.86 5.58 14.70
N TYR A 46 -10.83 5.89 15.57
CA TYR A 46 -12.09 6.52 15.18
C TYR A 46 -11.88 7.91 14.56
N LEU A 47 -11.03 8.74 15.17
CA LEU A 47 -10.69 10.06 14.60
C LEU A 47 -10.06 9.91 13.21
N LEU A 48 -9.11 8.98 13.04
CA LEU A 48 -8.47 8.74 11.74
C LEU A 48 -9.45 8.22 10.70
N ASN A 49 -10.41 7.36 11.07
CA ASN A 49 -11.48 6.94 10.17
C ASN A 49 -12.24 8.16 9.63
N VAL A 50 -12.75 9.01 10.53
CA VAL A 50 -13.53 10.20 10.15
C VAL A 50 -12.71 11.15 9.29
N VAL A 51 -11.43 11.38 9.64
CA VAL A 51 -10.55 12.25 8.84
C VAL A 51 -10.23 11.63 7.48
N SER A 52 -10.06 10.31 7.40
CA SER A 52 -9.85 9.58 6.15
C SER A 52 -11.05 9.67 5.22
N GLU A 53 -12.27 9.55 5.75
CA GLU A 53 -13.49 9.70 4.95
C GLU A 53 -13.62 11.12 4.40
N ILE A 54 -13.40 12.14 5.25
CA ILE A 54 -13.44 13.54 4.83
C ILE A 54 -12.38 13.83 3.76
N LEU A 55 -11.15 13.34 3.93
CA LEU A 55 -10.08 13.48 2.96
C LEU A 55 -10.46 12.87 1.61
N ASN A 56 -11.03 11.66 1.63
CA ASN A 56 -11.45 10.97 0.41
C ASN A 56 -12.56 11.73 -0.34
N GLU A 57 -13.57 12.21 0.38
CA GLU A 57 -14.70 12.95 -0.19
C GLU A 57 -14.29 14.31 -0.75
N ARG A 58 -13.35 15.01 -0.08
CA ARG A 58 -12.97 16.38 -0.40
C ARG A 58 -11.65 16.51 -1.14
N LEU A 59 -11.08 15.41 -1.65
CA LEU A 59 -9.73 15.37 -2.21
C LEU A 59 -9.47 16.42 -3.30
N LYS A 60 -10.50 16.79 -4.07
CA LYS A 60 -10.41 17.79 -5.15
C LYS A 60 -10.60 19.24 -4.68
N GLU A 61 -11.04 19.44 -3.45
CA GLU A 61 -11.41 20.74 -2.90
C GLU A 61 -10.38 21.29 -1.91
N ILE A 62 -9.45 20.46 -1.44
CA ILE A 62 -8.49 20.81 -0.40
C ILE A 62 -7.06 20.76 -0.95
N THR A 63 -6.21 21.67 -0.45
CA THR A 63 -4.77 21.61 -0.68
C THR A 63 -4.13 20.82 0.44
N ILE A 64 -3.48 19.71 0.11
CA ILE A 64 -2.77 18.89 1.10
C ILE A 64 -1.44 19.55 1.43
N LEU A 65 -1.20 19.76 2.72
CA LEU A 65 0.03 20.38 3.21
C LEU A 65 1.09 19.32 3.52
N ASN A 66 2.36 19.61 3.20
CA ASN A 66 3.49 18.68 3.42
C ASN A 66 3.57 18.17 4.86
N HIS A 67 3.38 19.04 5.85
CA HIS A 67 3.41 18.64 7.26
C HIS A 67 2.28 17.66 7.63
N PHE A 68 1.11 17.78 6.99
CA PHE A 68 -0.01 16.89 7.23
C PHE A 68 0.31 15.51 6.66
N ALA A 69 0.78 15.46 5.42
CA ALA A 69 1.21 14.22 4.78
C ALA A 69 2.31 13.50 5.60
N LEU A 70 3.33 14.24 6.05
CA LEU A 70 4.39 13.72 6.91
C LEU A 70 3.85 13.23 8.27
N CYS A 71 2.86 13.90 8.84
CA CYS A 71 2.20 13.44 10.06
C CYS A 71 1.50 12.09 9.83
N ILE A 72 0.73 11.95 8.75
CA ILE A 72 0.07 10.68 8.41
C ILE A 72 1.09 9.58 8.18
N PHE A 73 2.18 9.87 7.46
CA PHE A 73 3.26 8.91 7.25
C PHE A 73 3.93 8.48 8.56
N GLY A 74 4.17 9.42 9.48
CA GLY A 74 4.69 9.11 10.81
C GLY A 74 3.76 8.23 11.65
N ILE A 75 2.44 8.43 11.54
CA ILE A 75 1.44 7.57 12.19
C ILE A 75 1.48 6.16 11.58
N PHE A 76 1.48 6.07 10.25
CA PHE A 76 1.59 4.80 9.54
C PHE A 76 2.84 4.02 9.97
N LYS A 77 4.01 4.66 9.94
CA LYS A 77 5.28 4.05 10.37
C LYS A 77 5.21 3.51 11.81
N LYS A 78 4.71 4.30 12.76
CA LYS A 78 4.53 3.85 14.15
C LYS A 78 3.58 2.66 14.28
N SER A 79 2.51 2.62 13.49
CA SER A 79 1.58 1.48 13.51
C SER A 79 2.18 0.21 12.90
N VAL A 80 3.02 0.34 11.87
CA VAL A 80 3.79 -0.78 11.30
C VAL A 80 4.75 -1.37 12.34
N GLU A 81 5.50 -0.52 13.04
CA GLU A 81 6.45 -0.93 14.09
C GLU A 81 5.78 -1.65 15.27
N ALA A 82 4.48 -1.37 15.50
CA ALA A 82 3.71 -1.91 16.61
C ALA A 82 2.94 -3.19 16.28
N ILE A 83 2.91 -3.64 15.02
CA ILE A 83 2.17 -4.83 14.60
C ILE A 83 3.12 -6.00 14.38
N GLU A 84 2.88 -7.08 15.12
CA GLU A 84 3.38 -8.40 14.74
C GLU A 84 2.46 -8.96 13.63
N LEU A 85 2.91 -8.94 12.37
CA LEU A 85 2.15 -9.48 11.22
C LEU A 85 2.10 -11.03 11.21
N GLY A 86 1.89 -11.64 12.38
CA GLY A 86 1.78 -13.08 12.60
C GLY A 86 0.35 -13.61 12.50
N SER A 87 -0.67 -12.75 12.57
CA SER A 87 -2.09 -13.14 12.48
C SER A 87 -2.74 -12.53 11.23
N ARG A 88 -3.48 -13.35 10.47
CA ARG A 88 -4.24 -12.91 9.30
C ARG A 88 -5.51 -12.18 9.75
N GLY A 89 -5.68 -10.94 9.28
CA GLY A 89 -6.94 -10.22 9.41
C GLY A 89 -7.97 -10.75 8.42
N GLU A 90 -9.08 -11.26 8.95
CA GLU A 90 -10.18 -11.82 8.15
C GLU A 90 -11.24 -10.76 7.78
N SER A 91 -11.26 -9.61 8.47
CA SER A 91 -12.17 -8.50 8.23
C SER A 91 -11.53 -7.36 7.44
N GLY A 92 -12.37 -6.56 6.78
CA GLY A 92 -11.98 -5.22 6.34
C GLY A 92 -11.94 -4.24 7.53
N LEU A 93 -11.53 -3.00 7.28
CA LEU A 93 -11.57 -1.95 8.30
C LEU A 93 -13.03 -1.53 8.59
N PRO A 94 -13.39 -1.25 9.86
CA PRO A 94 -12.60 -1.45 11.07
C PRO A 94 -12.53 -2.93 11.49
N THR A 95 -11.40 -3.32 12.06
CA THR A 95 -11.08 -4.69 12.49
C THR A 95 -11.36 -4.93 13.97
N GLY A 96 -11.54 -3.87 14.76
CA GLY A 96 -11.68 -3.93 16.21
C GLY A 96 -10.34 -3.89 16.96
N SER A 97 -9.22 -3.81 16.24
CA SER A 97 -7.89 -3.57 16.81
C SER A 97 -7.45 -2.15 16.46
N ALA A 98 -7.31 -1.29 17.47
CA ALA A 98 -6.97 0.12 17.25
C ALA A 98 -5.66 0.31 16.46
N VAL A 99 -4.63 -0.52 16.68
CA VAL A 99 -3.36 -0.43 15.93
C VAL A 99 -3.54 -0.81 14.46
N ILE A 100 -4.31 -1.86 14.17
CA ILE A 100 -4.58 -2.30 12.78
C ILE A 100 -5.47 -1.29 12.08
N ASP A 101 -6.43 -0.70 12.80
CA ASP A 101 -7.33 0.30 12.25
C ASP A 101 -6.57 1.59 11.94
N VAL A 102 -5.70 2.06 12.84
CA VAL A 102 -4.79 3.19 12.61
C VAL A 102 -3.87 2.93 11.42
N LEU A 103 -3.28 1.73 11.32
CA LEU A 103 -2.47 1.32 10.16
C LEU A 103 -3.28 1.44 8.86
N GLY A 104 -4.49 0.88 8.84
CA GLY A 104 -5.34 0.86 7.66
C GLY A 104 -5.81 2.25 7.23
N TYR A 105 -6.31 3.06 8.17
CA TYR A 105 -6.77 4.42 7.88
C TYR A 105 -5.61 5.33 7.45
N SER A 106 -4.46 5.26 8.12
CA SER A 106 -3.29 6.04 7.69
C SER A 106 -2.79 5.64 6.29
N LEU A 107 -2.81 4.35 5.94
CA LEU A 107 -2.50 3.89 4.59
C LEU A 107 -3.52 4.36 3.55
N ALA A 108 -4.81 4.33 3.87
CA ALA A 108 -5.87 4.85 3.00
C ALA A 108 -5.72 6.36 2.76
N MET A 109 -5.37 7.11 3.80
CA MET A 109 -5.08 8.54 3.68
C MET A 109 -3.84 8.80 2.82
N LEU A 110 -2.75 8.04 2.99
CA LEU A 110 -1.56 8.14 2.13
C LEU A 110 -1.88 7.83 0.66
N ARG A 111 -2.72 6.82 0.40
CA ARG A 111 -3.21 6.51 -0.95
C ARG A 111 -3.88 7.73 -1.57
N ASP A 112 -4.78 8.37 -0.83
CA ASP A 112 -5.56 9.50 -1.31
C ASP A 112 -4.67 10.74 -1.50
N ILE A 113 -3.75 11.02 -0.57
CA ILE A 113 -2.73 12.08 -0.70
C ILE A 113 -1.90 11.88 -1.97
N CYS A 114 -1.41 10.67 -2.21
CA CYS A 114 -0.57 10.38 -3.38
C CYS A 114 -1.35 10.41 -4.70
N ALA A 115 -2.68 10.27 -4.65
CA ALA A 115 -3.54 10.40 -5.83
C ALA A 115 -3.73 11.88 -6.25
N THR A 116 -3.36 12.84 -5.41
CA THR A 116 -3.36 14.24 -5.80
C THR A 116 -2.26 14.46 -6.84
N ASN A 117 -2.68 14.75 -8.08
CA ASN A 117 -1.78 15.33 -9.06
C ASN A 117 -1.43 16.71 -8.53
N GLY A 118 -0.14 17.00 -8.31
CA GLY A 118 0.34 18.33 -7.93
C GLY A 118 -0.49 19.39 -8.66
N GLY A 119 -1.25 20.16 -7.88
CA GLY A 119 -2.41 20.88 -8.38
C GLY A 119 -2.06 21.73 -9.60
N VAL A 120 -2.92 21.69 -10.61
CA VAL A 120 -2.88 22.68 -11.68
C VAL A 120 -3.08 24.05 -11.04
N GLY A 121 -2.00 24.84 -10.96
CA GLY A 121 -2.02 26.20 -10.40
C GLY A 121 -1.31 26.37 -9.05
N ILE A 122 -0.53 25.40 -8.58
CA ILE A 122 0.38 25.63 -7.45
C ILE A 122 1.64 26.35 -7.98
N ASP A 123 2.08 27.38 -7.25
CA ASP A 123 3.34 28.11 -7.44
C ASP A 123 4.48 27.13 -7.71
N GLU A 124 5.29 27.36 -8.75
CA GLU A 124 6.40 26.47 -9.17
C GLU A 124 7.44 26.23 -8.04
N ASP A 125 7.39 27.03 -6.98
CA ASP A 125 8.27 26.98 -5.80
C ASP A 125 7.78 26.03 -4.67
N LEU A 126 6.58 25.47 -4.74
CA LEU A 126 6.08 24.54 -3.71
C LEU A 126 6.51 23.10 -4.01
N VAL A 127 7.34 22.54 -3.13
CA VAL A 127 7.78 21.14 -3.17
C VAL A 127 6.56 20.21 -3.15
N ASP A 128 6.48 19.33 -4.15
CA ASP A 128 5.42 18.34 -4.30
C ASP A 128 5.32 17.45 -3.03
N VAL A 129 4.07 17.18 -2.62
CA VAL A 129 3.79 16.42 -1.39
C VAL A 129 4.30 15.00 -1.50
N VAL A 130 4.20 14.39 -2.69
CA VAL A 130 4.67 13.03 -2.93
C VAL A 130 6.19 13.00 -2.92
N ASP A 131 6.88 13.99 -3.51
CA ASP A 131 8.35 14.09 -3.43
C ASP A 131 8.84 14.24 -1.98
N THR A 132 8.10 14.97 -1.15
CA THR A 132 8.39 15.11 0.29
C THR A 132 8.21 13.78 1.04
N LEU A 133 7.12 13.07 0.79
CA LEU A 133 6.86 11.74 1.35
C LEU A 133 7.92 10.72 0.90
N PHE A 134 8.28 10.79 -0.38
CA PHE A 134 9.28 9.94 -1.00
C PHE A 134 10.65 10.13 -0.36
N SER A 135 11.10 11.38 -0.23
CA SER A 135 12.35 11.75 0.45
C SER A 135 12.38 11.34 1.92
N SER A 136 11.21 11.08 2.52
CA SER A 136 11.08 10.59 3.89
C SER A 136 11.14 9.07 4.01
N GLY A 137 11.27 8.33 2.90
CA GLY A 137 11.37 6.87 2.86
C GLY A 137 10.03 6.15 2.73
N LEU A 138 8.98 6.80 2.21
CA LEU A 138 7.68 6.16 2.01
C LEU A 138 7.77 4.96 1.06
N LEU A 139 8.44 5.10 -0.08
CA LEU A 139 8.55 4.02 -1.07
C LEU A 139 9.25 2.79 -0.45
N ASP A 140 10.40 3.01 0.19
CA ASP A 140 11.21 1.95 0.79
C ASP A 140 10.39 1.16 1.80
N LEU A 141 9.62 1.84 2.66
CA LEU A 141 8.76 1.19 3.65
C LEU A 141 7.66 0.36 2.99
N LEU A 142 6.98 0.90 1.97
CA LEU A 142 5.91 0.20 1.25
C LEU A 142 6.44 -1.04 0.51
N LEU A 143 7.59 -0.93 -0.16
CA LEU A 143 8.23 -2.05 -0.83
C LEU A 143 8.73 -3.09 0.17
N CYS A 144 9.32 -2.68 1.30
CA CYS A 144 9.70 -3.60 2.37
C CYS A 144 8.50 -4.39 2.90
N LEU A 145 7.39 -3.71 3.21
CA LEU A 145 6.16 -4.37 3.66
C LEU A 145 5.64 -5.35 2.61
N LEU A 146 5.62 -4.96 1.34
CA LEU A 146 5.14 -5.81 0.27
C LEU A 146 6.03 -7.05 0.07
N ARG A 147 7.36 -6.91 0.23
CA ARG A 147 8.32 -8.04 0.24
C ARG A 147 8.05 -8.98 1.41
N GLU A 148 7.81 -8.44 2.61
CA GLU A 148 7.52 -9.24 3.81
C GLU A 148 6.22 -10.06 3.69
N LEU A 149 5.21 -9.53 3.00
CA LEU A 149 3.97 -10.27 2.71
C LEU A 149 4.18 -11.42 1.70
N GLY A 150 5.32 -11.44 0.99
CA GLY A 150 5.64 -12.39 -0.07
C GLY A 150 4.63 -12.38 -1.23
N PRO A 151 4.74 -13.33 -2.18
CA PRO A 151 3.80 -13.41 -3.29
C PRO A 151 2.40 -13.90 -2.84
N PRO A 152 1.33 -13.52 -3.56
CA PRO A 152 -0.01 -14.05 -3.35
C PRO A 152 -0.05 -15.58 -3.43
N ALA A 153 -1.01 -16.20 -2.73
CA ALA A 153 -1.11 -17.66 -2.61
C ALA A 153 -1.10 -18.40 -3.96
N LYS A 154 -1.77 -17.85 -4.98
CA LYS A 154 -1.82 -18.41 -6.34
C LYS A 154 -0.44 -18.43 -7.02
N ILE A 155 0.32 -17.33 -6.95
CA ILE A 155 1.70 -17.26 -7.45
C ILE A 155 2.59 -18.23 -6.70
N ARG A 156 2.44 -18.30 -5.37
CA ARG A 156 3.22 -19.23 -4.54
C ARG A 156 2.96 -20.70 -4.89
N LYS A 157 1.72 -21.06 -5.22
CA LYS A 157 1.36 -22.40 -5.71
C LYS A 157 2.00 -22.67 -7.06
N ALA A 158 1.95 -21.72 -8.00
CA ALA A 158 2.57 -21.85 -9.32
C ALA A 158 4.11 -21.99 -9.23
N LEU A 159 4.78 -21.17 -8.42
CA LEU A 159 6.23 -21.26 -8.18
C LEU A 159 6.64 -22.64 -7.63
N ARG A 160 5.89 -23.17 -6.64
CA ARG A 160 6.14 -24.50 -6.08
C ARG A 160 5.90 -25.65 -7.08
N GLN A 161 5.08 -25.42 -8.10
CA GLN A 161 4.85 -26.40 -9.16
C GLN A 161 5.95 -26.36 -10.22
N ALA A 162 6.58 -25.19 -10.44
CA ALA A 162 7.72 -25.03 -11.33
C ALA A 162 9.04 -25.55 -10.71
N ASP A 163 9.27 -25.26 -9.42
CA ASP A 163 10.48 -25.66 -8.70
C ASP A 163 10.32 -27.06 -8.08
N SER A 164 10.52 -28.09 -8.89
CA SER A 164 10.48 -29.49 -8.43
C SER A 164 11.68 -29.92 -7.58
N GLN A 165 12.68 -29.07 -7.37
CA GLN A 165 13.84 -29.40 -6.52
C GLN A 165 14.56 -28.15 -6.02
N GLU A 166 14.75 -28.15 -4.69
CA GLU A 166 15.76 -27.43 -3.89
C GLU A 166 15.47 -26.07 -3.22
N ALA A 167 16.04 -26.02 -2.01
CA ALA A 167 16.29 -24.90 -1.12
C ALA A 167 15.13 -24.35 -0.27
N THR A 168 14.84 -25.12 0.76
CA THR A 168 14.37 -24.72 2.09
C THR A 168 14.97 -23.39 2.56
N THR A 169 14.24 -22.29 2.38
CA THR A 169 14.22 -21.21 3.38
C THR A 169 12.80 -21.10 3.90
N SER A 170 12.66 -21.45 5.18
CA SER A 170 11.43 -21.40 5.98
C SER A 170 11.00 -19.95 6.25
N TYR A 171 10.91 -19.10 5.21
CA TYR A 171 10.35 -17.77 5.38
C TYR A 171 8.85 -17.87 5.20
N PHE A 172 8.15 -18.00 6.34
CA PHE A 172 6.70 -17.88 6.35
C PHE A 172 6.37 -16.42 6.04
N PRO A 173 5.68 -16.13 4.93
CA PRO A 173 5.32 -14.76 4.61
C PRO A 173 4.47 -14.19 5.72
N LYS A 174 4.73 -12.93 6.09
CA LYS A 174 3.90 -12.22 7.07
C LYS A 174 2.46 -12.17 6.54
N LEU A 175 1.50 -12.27 7.46
CA LEU A 175 0.09 -12.28 7.10
C LEU A 175 -0.44 -10.84 6.97
N CYS A 176 -1.43 -10.65 6.10
CA CYS A 176 -2.06 -9.34 5.97
C CYS A 176 -2.82 -9.00 7.26
N PRO A 177 -2.64 -7.80 7.84
CA PRO A 177 -3.28 -7.39 9.09
C PRO A 177 -4.80 -7.15 8.91
N TYR A 178 -5.25 -6.87 7.69
CA TYR A 178 -6.67 -6.75 7.34
C TYR A 178 -6.92 -7.13 5.87
N LYS A 179 -8.19 -7.42 5.53
CA LYS A 179 -8.63 -7.72 4.16
C LYS A 179 -8.48 -6.49 3.28
N GLY A 180 -7.57 -6.56 2.30
CA GLY A 180 -7.29 -5.46 1.37
C GLY A 180 -5.95 -4.77 1.59
N PHE A 181 -5.21 -5.07 2.66
CA PHE A 181 -3.93 -4.41 2.95
C PHE A 181 -2.94 -4.41 1.77
N ARG A 182 -2.74 -5.57 1.13
CA ARG A 182 -1.89 -5.71 -0.06
C ARG A 182 -2.35 -4.82 -1.23
N ARG A 183 -3.66 -4.70 -1.43
CA ARG A 183 -4.24 -3.81 -2.46
C ARG A 183 -3.86 -2.36 -2.17
N ASP A 184 -4.01 -1.96 -0.92
CA ASP A 184 -3.79 -0.58 -0.51
C ASP A 184 -2.31 -0.19 -0.64
N LEU A 185 -1.38 -1.08 -0.28
CA LEU A 185 0.06 -0.90 -0.53
C LEU A 185 0.35 -0.66 -2.01
N VAL A 186 -0.15 -1.54 -2.89
CA VAL A 186 0.04 -1.43 -4.34
C VAL A 186 -0.57 -0.14 -4.88
N ALA A 187 -1.74 0.26 -4.39
CA ALA A 187 -2.38 1.50 -4.79
C ALA A 187 -1.56 2.74 -4.40
N VAL A 188 -0.97 2.76 -3.21
CA VAL A 188 -0.12 3.90 -2.78
C VAL A 188 1.13 3.97 -3.66
N ILE A 189 1.83 2.86 -3.88
CA ILE A 189 3.02 2.82 -4.75
C ILE A 189 2.66 3.30 -6.16
N GLY A 190 1.56 2.82 -6.73
CA GLY A 190 1.09 3.24 -8.05
C GLY A 190 0.77 4.73 -8.12
N ASN A 191 0.07 5.27 -7.11
CA ASN A 191 -0.25 6.69 -7.05
C ASN A 191 0.99 7.56 -6.92
N CYS A 192 2.00 7.14 -6.14
CA CYS A 192 3.27 7.83 -6.06
C CYS A 192 3.98 7.88 -7.43
N ALA A 193 3.98 6.75 -8.15
CA ALA A 193 4.67 6.63 -9.45
C ALA A 193 3.96 7.36 -10.60
N HIS A 194 2.64 7.56 -10.51
CA HIS A 194 1.86 8.14 -11.60
C HIS A 194 2.42 9.50 -12.05
N ARG A 195 2.87 9.56 -13.31
CA ARG A 195 3.44 10.76 -13.96
C ARG A 195 4.66 11.36 -13.25
N ARG A 196 5.36 10.59 -12.41
CA ARG A 196 6.58 11.01 -11.71
C ARG A 196 7.74 10.10 -12.11
N LYS A 197 8.49 10.50 -13.15
CA LYS A 197 9.58 9.68 -13.71
C LYS A 197 10.60 9.23 -12.66
N GLN A 198 10.99 10.13 -11.75
CA GLN A 198 11.93 9.79 -10.68
C GLN A 198 11.43 8.63 -9.82
N VAL A 199 10.18 8.70 -9.34
CA VAL A 199 9.56 7.63 -8.55
C VAL A 199 9.43 6.34 -9.36
N GLN A 200 9.06 6.43 -10.65
CA GLN A 200 8.99 5.28 -11.54
C GLN A 200 10.36 4.58 -11.68
N ASP A 201 11.43 5.36 -11.83
CA ASP A 201 12.80 4.84 -11.96
C ASP A 201 13.27 4.19 -10.65
N ASP A 202 12.94 4.78 -9.50
CA ASP A 202 13.33 4.23 -8.19
C ASP A 202 12.58 2.91 -7.90
N VAL A 203 11.30 2.82 -8.27
CA VAL A 203 10.56 1.54 -8.22
C VAL A 203 11.24 0.46 -9.08
N ARG A 204 11.79 0.82 -10.25
CA ARG A 204 12.56 -0.11 -11.08
C ARG A 204 13.88 -0.52 -10.41
N GLN A 205 14.64 0.43 -9.89
CA GLN A 205 15.95 0.19 -9.25
C GLN A 205 15.83 -0.68 -7.98
N GLU A 206 14.71 -0.60 -7.29
CA GLU A 206 14.39 -1.37 -6.08
C GLU A 206 13.85 -2.79 -6.35
N ASN A 207 13.89 -3.28 -7.60
CA ASN A 207 13.20 -4.49 -8.05
C ASN A 207 11.68 -4.47 -7.76
N GLY A 208 11.11 -3.27 -7.59
CA GLY A 208 9.71 -3.06 -7.25
C GLY A 208 8.77 -3.47 -8.39
N MET A 209 9.19 -3.37 -9.66
CA MET A 209 8.34 -3.78 -10.80
C MET A 209 7.95 -5.26 -10.75
N LEU A 210 8.90 -6.16 -10.50
CA LEU A 210 8.62 -7.59 -10.35
C LEU A 210 7.71 -7.84 -9.13
N LEU A 211 8.01 -7.17 -8.02
CA LEU A 211 7.22 -7.28 -6.79
C LEU A 211 5.76 -6.83 -7.01
N MET A 212 5.55 -5.74 -7.74
CA MET A 212 4.24 -5.19 -8.10
C MET A 212 3.50 -6.12 -9.07
N SER A 213 4.19 -6.63 -10.10
CA SER A 213 3.65 -7.61 -11.06
C SER A 213 3.09 -8.86 -10.37
N GLN A 214 3.81 -9.40 -9.38
CA GLN A 214 3.36 -10.57 -8.62
C GLN A 214 2.04 -10.34 -7.87
N GLN A 215 1.68 -9.08 -7.58
CA GLN A 215 0.43 -8.77 -6.88
C GLN A 215 -0.79 -8.91 -7.80
N CYS A 216 -0.58 -8.94 -9.11
CA CYS A 216 -1.61 -8.76 -10.12
C CYS A 216 -2.29 -10.07 -10.51
N VAL A 217 -2.57 -10.90 -9.51
CA VAL A 217 -3.39 -12.09 -9.68
C VAL A 217 -4.83 -11.81 -9.30
N THR A 218 -5.74 -12.14 -10.21
CA THR A 218 -7.18 -12.23 -9.94
C THR A 218 -7.41 -13.17 -8.76
N ASN A 219 -7.55 -12.62 -7.55
CA ASN A 219 -8.14 -13.30 -6.40
C ASN A 219 -9.61 -12.90 -6.31
N GLU A 220 -10.47 -13.80 -5.84
CA GLU A 220 -11.91 -13.54 -5.66
C GLU A 220 -12.16 -12.34 -4.73
N ASP A 221 -11.24 -12.07 -3.80
CA ASP A 221 -11.26 -10.92 -2.90
C ASP A 221 -10.72 -9.61 -3.51
N ASN A 222 -10.14 -9.63 -4.72
CA ASN A 222 -9.45 -8.48 -5.28
C ASN A 222 -9.47 -8.41 -6.83
N PRO A 223 -10.64 -8.09 -7.43
CA PRO A 223 -10.82 -8.11 -8.88
C PRO A 223 -10.15 -6.92 -9.63
N PHE A 224 -9.57 -5.93 -8.94
CA PHE A 224 -9.13 -4.67 -9.53
C PHE A 224 -7.59 -4.47 -9.64
N LEU A 225 -6.78 -5.46 -9.24
CA LEU A 225 -5.31 -5.37 -9.29
C LEU A 225 -4.69 -5.45 -10.70
N ARG A 226 -5.46 -5.21 -11.77
CA ARG A 226 -4.97 -5.33 -13.17
C ARG A 226 -4.29 -4.08 -13.74
N LYS A 227 -4.08 -3.01 -12.97
CA LYS A 227 -3.61 -1.71 -13.50
C LYS A 227 -2.40 -1.12 -12.78
N TRP A 228 -1.48 -1.96 -12.30
CA TRP A 228 -0.22 -1.49 -11.71
C TRP A 228 0.76 -0.94 -12.77
N GLU A 229 0.66 -1.45 -14.00
CA GLU A 229 1.54 -1.11 -15.12
C GLU A 229 1.35 0.35 -15.57
N GLU A 230 0.11 0.81 -15.68
CA GLU A 230 -0.19 2.15 -16.23
C GLU A 230 0.56 3.24 -15.45
N PRO A 231 0.49 3.36 -14.11
CA PRO A 231 1.21 4.41 -13.38
C PRO A 231 2.74 4.31 -13.44
N ILE A 232 3.31 3.11 -13.58
CA ILE A 232 4.77 2.86 -13.50
C ILE A 232 5.43 2.96 -14.87
N LEU A 233 4.70 2.66 -15.94
CA LEU A 233 5.19 2.62 -17.32
C LEU A 233 4.81 3.86 -18.15
N GLU A 234 3.80 4.62 -17.74
CA GLU A 234 3.35 5.82 -18.46
C GLU A 234 4.49 6.83 -18.61
N GLY A 235 4.92 7.06 -19.85
CA GLY A 235 5.96 8.03 -20.20
C GLY A 235 7.41 7.61 -19.88
N ASN A 236 7.66 6.36 -19.44
CA ASN A 236 8.99 5.88 -19.05
C ASN A 236 9.43 4.69 -19.92
N SER A 237 10.24 4.98 -20.94
CA SER A 237 10.78 3.99 -21.87
C SER A 237 11.67 2.94 -21.21
N GLU A 238 12.46 3.35 -20.22
CA GLU A 238 13.41 2.50 -19.50
C GLU A 238 12.66 1.44 -18.68
N ASN A 239 11.55 1.82 -18.06
CA ASN A 239 10.66 0.88 -17.36
C ASN A 239 9.92 -0.04 -18.35
N GLN A 240 9.48 0.47 -19.50
CA GLN A 240 8.82 -0.34 -20.53
C GLN A 240 9.77 -1.41 -21.09
N GLU A 241 11.02 -1.06 -21.34
CA GLU A 241 12.06 -1.98 -21.80
C GLU A 241 12.34 -3.05 -20.74
N ALA A 242 12.52 -2.66 -19.48
CA ALA A 242 12.75 -3.60 -18.39
C ALA A 242 11.61 -4.62 -18.20
N VAL A 243 10.35 -4.23 -18.40
CA VAL A 243 9.21 -5.17 -18.38
C VAL A 243 9.24 -6.12 -19.58
N ALA A 244 9.58 -5.62 -20.78
CA ALA A 244 9.68 -6.46 -21.97
C ALA A 244 10.77 -7.55 -21.82
N GLU A 245 11.87 -7.24 -21.13
CA GLU A 245 12.92 -8.22 -20.80
C GLU A 245 12.43 -9.28 -19.80
N LEU A 246 11.57 -8.91 -18.84
CA LEU A 246 10.96 -9.85 -17.90
C LEU A 246 9.96 -10.79 -18.58
N GLU A 247 9.15 -10.30 -19.53
CA GLU A 247 8.20 -11.12 -20.29
C GLU A 247 8.89 -12.21 -21.13
N LEU A 248 10.08 -11.92 -21.66
CA LEU A 248 10.89 -12.88 -22.42
C LEU A 248 11.35 -14.09 -21.59
N GLN A 249 11.33 -14.00 -20.25
CA GLN A 249 11.81 -15.05 -19.35
C GLN A 249 10.71 -15.97 -18.78
N GLY A 250 9.42 -15.73 -19.02
CA GLY A 250 8.35 -16.42 -18.27
C GLY A 250 7.05 -16.69 -19.00
N SER A 251 6.96 -17.85 -19.67
CA SER A 251 5.68 -18.54 -19.88
C SER A 251 5.77 -19.93 -19.26
N VAL A 252 5.09 -20.15 -18.14
CA VAL A 252 4.99 -21.47 -17.51
C VAL A 252 3.68 -22.11 -17.97
N ASP A 253 3.78 -23.28 -18.60
CA ASP A 253 2.62 -24.10 -18.95
C ASP A 253 1.81 -24.45 -17.69
N MET A 254 0.54 -24.05 -17.66
CA MET A 254 -0.36 -24.36 -16.54
C MET A 254 -0.87 -25.81 -16.65
N PRO A 255 -0.51 -26.73 -15.73
CA PRO A 255 -0.90 -28.14 -15.81
C PRO A 255 -2.43 -28.35 -15.76
N GLU A 256 -3.13 -27.42 -15.11
CA GLU A 256 -4.60 -27.40 -14.99
C GLU A 256 -5.31 -27.21 -16.35
N LEU A 257 -4.67 -26.52 -17.31
CA LEU A 257 -5.19 -26.34 -18.67
C LEU A 257 -4.78 -27.50 -19.60
N ALA A 258 -3.59 -28.07 -19.38
CA ALA A 258 -3.12 -29.25 -20.12
C ALA A 258 -4.04 -30.48 -19.92
N GLY A 259 -4.60 -30.65 -18.73
CA GLY A 259 -5.60 -31.71 -18.44
C GLY A 259 -6.93 -31.55 -19.18
N LEU A 260 -7.23 -30.35 -19.69
CA LEU A 260 -8.42 -30.03 -20.48
C LEU A 260 -8.12 -29.93 -21.99
N GLY A 261 -6.88 -30.20 -22.41
CA GLY A 261 -6.45 -30.07 -23.80
C GLY A 261 -6.29 -28.62 -24.28
N LEU A 262 -6.33 -27.64 -23.36
CA LEU A 262 -6.24 -26.21 -23.65
C LEU A 262 -4.80 -25.75 -23.45
N ARG A 263 -4.27 -24.99 -24.41
CA ARG A 263 -2.94 -24.36 -24.32
C ARG A 263 -3.08 -22.86 -24.23
N VAL A 264 -2.27 -22.22 -23.40
CA VAL A 264 -2.20 -20.76 -23.41
C VAL A 264 -1.07 -20.37 -24.34
N GLU A 265 -1.41 -19.92 -25.53
CA GLU A 265 -0.44 -19.38 -26.47
C GLU A 265 -0.39 -17.86 -26.33
N MET A 266 0.81 -17.30 -26.45
CA MET A 266 0.98 -15.85 -26.51
C MET A 266 0.65 -15.39 -27.93
N ASP A 267 -0.38 -14.57 -28.06
CA ASP A 267 -0.74 -13.97 -29.34
C ASP A 267 0.37 -12.98 -29.75
N GLN A 268 1.07 -13.27 -30.85
CA GLN A 268 2.25 -12.51 -31.27
C GLN A 268 1.95 -11.06 -31.67
N ASN A 269 0.69 -10.73 -31.96
CA ASN A 269 0.29 -9.38 -32.35
C ASN A 269 -0.13 -8.53 -31.14
N THR A 270 -0.71 -9.17 -30.13
CA THR A 270 -1.27 -8.46 -28.96
C THR A 270 -0.45 -8.64 -27.69
N ARG A 271 0.54 -9.56 -27.70
CA ARG A 271 1.30 -10.04 -26.53
C ARG A 271 0.41 -10.48 -25.35
N ARG A 272 -0.85 -10.80 -25.63
CA ARG A 272 -1.80 -11.28 -24.63
C ARG A 272 -1.84 -12.80 -24.64
N ALA A 273 -2.00 -13.37 -23.46
CA ALA A 273 -2.32 -14.77 -23.30
C ALA A 273 -3.67 -15.08 -23.97
N LYS A 274 -3.65 -16.00 -24.95
CA LYS A 274 -4.81 -16.51 -25.65
C LYS A 274 -4.97 -18.00 -25.32
N LEU A 275 -6.18 -18.41 -24.94
CA LEU A 275 -6.51 -19.82 -24.84
C LEU A 275 -6.73 -20.40 -26.24
N CYS A 276 -6.02 -21.48 -26.55
CA CYS A 276 -6.12 -22.30 -27.76
C CYS A 276 -6.63 -23.70 -27.41
#